data_AF-A0A817SC00-F1
#
_entry.id   AF-A0A817SC00-F1
#
_cell.length_a   1.000
_cell.length_b   1.000
_cell.length_c   1.000
_cell.angle_alpha   90.00
_cell.angle_beta   90.00
_cell.angle_gamma   90.00
#
_symmetry.space_group_name_H-M   'P 1'
#
loop_
_entity.id
_entity.type
_entity.pdbx_description
1 polymer ?
#
loop_
_entity_poly.entity_id
_entity_poly.type
_entity_poly.pdbx_seq_one_letter_code
_entity_poly.pdbx_strand_id
1 'polypeptide(L)'
;GTLTSTMDAMLADIQLKSSKSLEIFHNQCPNFSHLMDNDRFDLAFFRLRTELKHFEHELAWILRQCFSRATTLSSKLTLLNVFYGAYQREVVQRALIHEQQWIIDNLKQEFQLVAQLVNSSNMNYLHWPPLSRQLLYLYGLKQRIDLFMNQFIELCPKIVQSDIGWEIREAYRIAKDKIQRSEDDLYNKLEQSATSQISDLLLQPVFVCTLFFFNNIIFNLI
;
A
#
# COMPACT_ATOMS: atom_id res chain seq x y z
N GLY A 1 -8.55 23.28 5.29
CA GLY A 1 -9.13 24.26 4.36
C GLY A 1 -8.13 25.31 3.92
N THR A 2 -7.60 26.11 4.85
CA THR A 2 -6.76 27.28 4.54
C THR A 2 -5.31 26.96 4.16
N LEU A 3 -4.76 25.84 4.67
CA LEU A 3 -3.34 25.51 4.46
C LEU A 3 -3.02 24.75 3.16
N THR A 4 -3.98 24.01 2.61
CA THR A 4 -3.81 23.39 1.28
C THR A 4 -3.74 24.47 0.21
N SER A 5 -4.61 25.48 0.30
CA SER A 5 -4.59 26.67 -0.56
C SER A 5 -3.26 27.42 -0.49
N THR A 6 -2.61 27.52 0.68
CA THR A 6 -1.28 28.15 0.77
C THR A 6 -0.18 27.31 0.15
N MET A 7 -0.24 25.98 0.24
CA MET A 7 0.77 25.10 -0.36
C MET A 7 0.63 25.04 -1.89
N ASP A 8 -0.59 25.00 -2.39
CA ASP A 8 -0.88 25.09 -3.82
C ASP A 8 -0.42 26.44 -4.40
N ALA A 9 -0.62 27.53 -3.64
CA ALA A 9 -0.11 28.84 -4.01
C ALA A 9 1.43 28.90 -4.03
N MET A 10 2.12 28.26 -3.08
CA MET A 10 3.58 28.17 -3.07
C MET A 10 4.11 27.33 -4.25
N LEU A 11 3.46 26.21 -4.59
CA LEU A 11 3.82 25.41 -5.76
C LEU A 11 3.61 26.18 -7.07
N ALA A 12 2.50 26.92 -7.19
CA ALA A 12 2.23 27.76 -8.34
C ALA A 12 3.26 28.90 -8.47
N ASP A 13 3.69 29.50 -7.35
CA ASP A 13 4.72 30.53 -7.32
C ASP A 13 6.09 29.97 -7.74
N ILE A 14 6.48 28.79 -7.27
CA ILE A 14 7.72 28.11 -7.72
C ILE A 14 7.66 27.81 -9.22
N GLN A 15 6.52 27.32 -9.72
CA GLN A 15 6.36 27.05 -11.15
C GLN A 15 6.45 28.32 -11.99
N LEU A 16 5.85 29.43 -11.52
CA LEU A 16 5.92 30.72 -12.17
C LEU A 16 7.35 31.27 -12.19
N LYS A 17 8.06 31.22 -11.05
CA LYS A 17 9.45 31.67 -10.92
C LYS A 17 10.38 30.84 -11.80
N SER A 18 10.23 29.52 -11.80
CA SER A 18 11.00 28.61 -12.66
C SER A 18 10.80 28.91 -14.15
N SER A 19 9.54 29.13 -14.56
CA SER A 19 9.21 29.48 -15.96
C SER A 19 9.82 30.83 -16.36
N LYS A 20 9.75 31.83 -15.47
CA LYS A 20 10.39 33.14 -15.69
C LYS A 20 11.92 33.04 -15.78
N SER A 21 12.56 32.26 -14.92
CA SER A 21 14.01 32.03 -15.00
C SER A 21 14.42 31.37 -16.31
N LEU A 22 13.62 30.45 -16.83
CA LEU A 22 13.83 29.84 -18.15
C LEU A 22 13.63 30.83 -19.29
N GLU A 23 12.61 31.70 -19.23
CA GLU A 23 12.40 32.77 -20.21
C GLU A 23 13.56 33.77 -20.21
N ILE A 24 14.06 34.16 -19.03
CA ILE A 24 15.22 35.04 -18.88
C ILE A 24 16.46 34.40 -19.51
N PHE A 25 16.69 33.11 -19.26
CA PHE A 25 17.80 32.37 -19.88
C PHE A 25 17.67 32.31 -21.41
N HIS A 26 16.47 32.00 -21.92
CA HIS A 26 16.20 31.95 -23.36
C HIS A 26 16.42 33.32 -24.03
N ASN A 27 16.00 34.40 -23.38
CA ASN A 27 16.19 35.76 -23.89
C ASN A 27 17.67 36.21 -23.84
N GLN A 28 18.44 35.71 -22.88
CA GLN A 28 19.88 35.98 -22.78
C GLN A 28 20.72 35.16 -23.77
N CYS A 29 20.20 34.01 -24.24
CA CYS A 29 20.86 33.08 -25.15
C CYS A 29 19.96 32.68 -26.34
N PRO A 30 19.57 33.62 -27.22
CA PRO A 30 18.59 33.36 -28.28
C PRO A 30 19.09 32.44 -29.42
N ASN A 31 20.42 32.28 -29.59
CA ASN A 31 21.01 31.48 -30.66
C ASN A 31 22.08 30.52 -30.13
N PHE A 32 21.71 29.27 -29.88
CA PHE A 32 22.63 28.23 -29.40
C PHE A 32 23.78 27.91 -30.37
N SER A 33 23.62 28.18 -31.67
CA SER A 33 24.60 27.89 -32.72
C SER A 33 25.80 28.85 -32.77
N HIS A 34 25.72 30.02 -32.12
CA HIS A 34 26.79 31.03 -32.08
C HIS A 34 27.49 31.12 -30.70
N LEU A 35 27.26 30.15 -29.81
CA LEU A 35 27.70 30.19 -28.42
C LEU A 35 29.14 29.71 -28.17
N MET A 36 29.88 29.33 -29.21
CA MET A 36 31.20 28.68 -29.08
C MET A 36 32.30 29.57 -28.45
N ASP A 37 32.03 30.84 -28.14
CA ASP A 37 33.03 31.81 -27.63
C ASP A 37 32.52 32.77 -26.53
N ASN A 38 31.41 32.50 -25.83
CA ASN A 38 30.81 33.51 -24.95
C ASN A 38 30.69 33.09 -23.47
N ASP A 39 31.52 33.72 -22.61
CA ASP A 39 31.37 33.80 -21.14
C ASP A 39 29.93 34.13 -20.69
N ARG A 40 29.14 34.76 -21.56
CA ARG A 40 27.74 35.10 -21.34
C ARG A 40 26.83 33.87 -21.22
N PHE A 41 27.07 32.81 -22.01
CA PHE A 41 26.31 31.58 -21.88
C PHE A 41 26.63 30.89 -20.57
N ASP A 42 27.92 30.76 -20.24
CA ASP A 42 28.34 30.13 -19.00
C ASP A 42 27.76 30.88 -17.80
N LEU A 43 27.85 32.22 -17.78
CA LEU A 43 27.26 33.04 -16.73
C LEU A 43 25.74 32.85 -16.62
N ALA A 44 25.02 32.85 -17.74
CA ALA A 44 23.57 32.65 -17.77
C ALA A 44 23.17 31.24 -17.32
N PHE A 45 23.93 30.23 -17.74
CA PHE A 45 23.75 28.83 -17.36
C PHE A 45 24.03 28.61 -15.87
N PHE A 46 25.11 29.18 -15.33
CA PHE A 46 25.41 29.10 -13.90
C PHE A 46 24.34 29.77 -13.04
N ARG A 47 23.80 30.91 -13.49
CA ARG A 47 22.67 31.58 -12.82
C ARG A 47 21.42 30.71 -12.85
N LEU A 48 21.01 30.23 -14.02
CA LEU A 48 19.85 29.36 -14.16
C LEU A 48 20.00 28.10 -13.30
N ARG A 49 21.16 27.44 -13.34
CA ARG A 49 21.44 26.26 -12.53
C ARG A 49 21.33 26.55 -11.03
N THR A 50 21.80 27.71 -10.59
CA THR A 50 21.73 28.12 -9.18
C THR A 50 20.28 28.38 -8.76
N GLU A 51 19.51 29.07 -9.59
CA GLU A 51 18.08 29.34 -9.34
C GLU A 51 17.25 28.06 -9.36
N LEU A 52 17.44 27.17 -10.34
CA LEU A 52 16.76 25.89 -10.40
C LEU A 52 17.06 25.02 -9.16
N LYS A 53 18.32 25.01 -8.71
CA LYS A 53 18.70 24.30 -7.48
C LYS A 53 18.04 24.92 -6.24
N HIS A 54 17.88 26.23 -6.21
CA HIS A 54 17.15 26.91 -5.13
C HIS A 54 15.67 26.49 -5.13
N PHE A 55 15.00 26.48 -6.28
CA PHE A 55 13.62 26.01 -6.42
C PHE A 55 13.45 24.53 -6.04
N GLU A 56 14.43 23.67 -6.34
CA GLU A 56 14.42 22.28 -5.87
C GLU A 56 14.47 22.18 -4.34
N HIS A 57 15.25 23.03 -3.68
CA HIS A 57 15.30 23.08 -2.22
C HIS A 57 13.99 23.61 -1.61
N GLU A 58 13.36 24.62 -2.22
CA GLU A 58 12.04 25.10 -1.80
C GLU A 58 10.98 24.00 -1.97
N LEU A 59 10.97 23.30 -3.11
CA LEU A 59 10.05 22.19 -3.36
C LEU A 59 10.26 21.05 -2.37
N ALA A 60 11.51 20.69 -2.07
CA ALA A 60 11.83 19.68 -1.06
C ALA A 60 11.32 20.08 0.34
N TRP A 61 11.40 21.37 0.69
CA TRP A 61 10.86 21.89 1.94
C TRP A 61 9.33 21.80 1.99
N ILE A 62 8.63 22.20 0.93
CA ILE A 62 7.16 22.09 0.83
C ILE A 62 6.73 20.63 0.98
N LEU A 63 7.38 19.72 0.24
CA LEU A 63 7.08 18.29 0.33
C LEU A 63 7.28 17.77 1.75
N ARG A 64 8.36 18.15 2.43
CA ARG A 64 8.58 17.77 3.82
C ARG A 64 7.43 18.22 4.73
N GLN A 65 6.86 19.41 4.50
CA GLN A 65 5.67 19.87 5.24
C GLN A 65 4.40 19.10 4.87
N CYS A 66 4.26 18.61 3.62
CA CYS A 66 3.16 17.70 3.27
C CYS A 66 3.29 16.38 4.04
N PHE A 67 4.47 15.77 4.01
CA PHE A 67 4.74 14.47 4.62
C PHE A 67 4.63 14.50 6.15
N SER A 68 5.05 15.59 6.80
CA SER A 68 4.93 15.73 8.25
C SER A 68 3.48 15.80 8.74
N ARG A 69 2.56 16.23 7.87
CA ARG A 69 1.12 16.37 8.19
C ARG A 69 0.32 15.10 7.90
N ALA A 70 0.83 14.25 7.02
CA ALA A 70 0.25 12.95 6.74
C ALA A 70 0.49 12.02 7.94
N THR A 71 -0.57 11.63 8.64
CA THR A 71 -0.47 10.82 9.87
C THR A 71 -0.55 9.33 9.60
N THR A 72 -1.14 8.91 8.47
CA THR A 72 -1.35 7.50 8.15
C THR A 72 -0.36 7.01 7.09
N LEU A 73 0.03 5.74 7.19
CA LEU A 73 0.90 5.09 6.20
C LEU A 73 0.34 5.21 4.77
N SER A 74 -0.97 4.96 4.62
CA SER A 74 -1.65 5.08 3.33
C SER A 74 -1.60 6.51 2.76
N SER A 75 -1.78 7.53 3.59
CA SER A 75 -1.68 8.93 3.14
C SER A 75 -0.27 9.30 2.69
N LYS A 76 0.77 8.83 3.39
CA LYS A 76 2.17 9.06 3.01
C LYS A 76 2.54 8.33 1.71
N LEU A 77 2.12 7.07 1.55
CA LEU A 77 2.33 6.33 0.30
C LEU A 77 1.60 6.97 -0.88
N THR A 78 0.39 7.48 -0.66
CA THR A 78 -0.37 8.21 -1.69
C THR A 78 0.33 9.51 -2.09
N LEU A 79 0.83 10.29 -1.12
CA LEU A 79 1.62 11.50 -1.40
C LEU A 79 2.90 11.15 -2.17
N LEU A 80 3.58 10.06 -1.80
CA LEU A 80 4.77 9.60 -2.50
C LEU A 80 4.47 9.21 -3.96
N ASN A 81 3.30 8.62 -4.22
CA ASN A 81 2.83 8.30 -5.57
C ASN A 81 2.54 9.57 -6.38
N VAL A 82 1.81 10.53 -5.81
CA VAL A 82 1.50 11.81 -6.48
C VAL A 82 2.77 12.58 -6.84
N PHE A 83 3.78 12.56 -5.94
CA PHE A 83 5.03 13.28 -6.14
C PHE A 83 6.19 12.39 -6.61
N TYR A 84 5.91 11.24 -7.23
CA TYR A 84 6.93 10.26 -7.62
C TYR A 84 8.04 10.87 -8.50
N GLY A 85 7.67 11.69 -9.49
CA GLY A 85 8.65 12.38 -10.36
C GLY A 85 9.54 13.38 -9.62
N ALA A 86 9.02 14.05 -8.59
CA ALA A 86 9.81 14.94 -7.75
C ALA A 86 10.69 14.15 -6.77
N TYR A 87 10.19 13.03 -6.25
CA TYR A 87 10.90 12.14 -5.34
C TYR A 87 12.12 11.48 -5.99
N GLN A 88 12.19 11.34 -7.31
CA GLN A 88 13.38 10.81 -7.99
C GLN A 88 14.61 11.73 -7.88
N ARG A 89 14.43 13.02 -7.57
CA ARG A 89 15.53 13.99 -7.45
C ARG A 89 16.27 13.81 -6.14
N GLU A 90 17.61 13.76 -6.18
CA GLU A 90 18.46 13.51 -5.02
C GLU A 90 18.30 14.53 -3.88
N VAL A 91 18.02 15.79 -4.22
CA VAL A 91 17.78 16.86 -3.23
C VAL A 91 16.53 16.55 -2.41
N VAL A 92 15.48 16.07 -3.07
CA VAL A 92 14.20 15.71 -2.44
C VAL A 92 14.35 14.42 -1.62
N GLN A 93 15.05 13.41 -2.14
CA GLN A 93 15.32 12.16 -1.40
C GLN A 93 16.05 12.42 -0.09
N ARG A 94 17.07 13.29 -0.10
CA ARG A 94 17.80 13.67 1.11
C ARG A 94 16.92 14.41 2.11
N ALA A 95 16.04 15.29 1.64
CA ALA A 95 15.11 16.01 2.52
C ALA A 95 14.06 15.10 3.18
N LEU A 96 13.69 14.00 2.52
CA LEU A 96 12.66 13.06 2.96
C LEU A 96 13.22 11.78 3.61
N ILE A 97 14.53 11.71 3.90
CA ILE A 97 15.17 10.49 4.43
C ILE A 97 14.54 9.98 5.73
N HIS A 98 14.16 10.89 6.63
CA HIS A 98 13.49 10.54 7.89
C HIS A 98 12.07 10.03 7.66
N GLU A 99 11.34 10.59 6.70
CA GLU A 99 10.00 10.17 6.35
C GLU A 99 10.01 8.80 5.68
N GLN A 100 11.01 8.56 4.83
CA GLN A 100 11.26 7.26 4.21
C GLN A 100 11.56 6.18 5.26
N GLN A 101 12.39 6.49 6.26
CA GLN A 101 12.65 5.58 7.39
C GLN A 101 11.37 5.31 8.19
N TRP A 102 10.58 6.34 8.46
CA TRP A 102 9.28 6.18 9.14
C TRP A 102 8.34 5.25 8.36
N ILE A 103 8.25 5.40 7.03
CA ILE A 103 7.44 4.52 6.16
C ILE A 103 7.90 3.07 6.26
N ILE A 104 9.22 2.83 6.22
CA ILE A 104 9.82 1.50 6.35
C ILE A 104 9.45 0.86 7.69
N ASP A 105 9.62 1.58 8.78
CA ASP A 105 9.36 1.06 10.13
C ASP A 105 7.86 0.77 10.33
N ASN A 106 6.99 1.65 9.84
CA ASN A 106 5.54 1.45 9.90
C ASN A 106 5.07 0.30 9.00
N LEU A 107 5.68 0.09 7.82
CA LEU A 107 5.39 -1.08 6.98
C LEU A 107 5.74 -2.39 7.68
N LYS A 108 6.92 -2.45 8.33
CA LYS A 108 7.31 -3.64 9.10
C LYS A 108 6.35 -3.90 10.25
N GLN A 109 6.01 -2.87 11.02
CA GLN A 109 5.05 -2.96 12.12
C GLN A 109 3.67 -3.41 11.63
N GLU A 110 3.21 -2.86 10.51
CA GLU A 110 1.94 -3.23 9.89
C GLU A 110 1.88 -4.72 9.54
N PHE A 111 2.92 -5.26 8.89
CA PHE A 111 2.98 -6.69 8.58
C PHE A 111 3.05 -7.57 9.84
N GLN A 112 3.77 -7.13 10.87
CA GLN A 112 3.80 -7.83 12.16
C GLN A 112 2.44 -7.82 12.86
N LEU A 113 1.74 -6.68 12.85
CA LEU A 113 0.40 -6.54 13.41
C LEU A 113 -0.59 -7.44 12.68
N VAL A 114 -0.57 -7.46 11.35
CA VAL A 114 -1.41 -8.37 10.56
C VAL A 114 -1.13 -9.83 10.92
N ALA A 115 0.14 -10.21 11.06
CA ALA A 115 0.55 -11.55 11.47
C ALA A 115 0.06 -11.95 12.88
N GLN A 116 -0.21 -10.98 13.77
CA GLN A 116 -0.81 -11.21 15.08
C GLN A 116 -2.35 -11.27 14.99
N LEU A 117 -2.94 -10.41 14.15
CA LEU A 117 -4.38 -10.28 13.96
C LEU A 117 -5.04 -11.51 13.31
N VAL A 118 -4.28 -12.34 12.61
CA VAL A 118 -4.75 -13.64 12.10
C VAL A 118 -5.27 -14.52 13.23
N ASN A 119 -4.60 -14.49 14.39
CA ASN A 119 -4.93 -15.35 15.53
C ASN A 119 -6.06 -14.80 16.42
N SER A 120 -6.41 -13.52 16.30
CA SER A 120 -7.35 -12.82 17.20
C SER A 120 -8.76 -12.70 16.63
N SER A 121 -9.19 -13.62 15.76
CA SER A 121 -10.43 -13.55 14.95
C SER A 121 -11.77 -13.70 15.72
N ASN A 122 -11.90 -13.01 16.86
CA ASN A 122 -13.16 -12.78 17.55
C ASN A 122 -13.92 -11.60 16.93
N MET A 123 -14.37 -11.75 15.68
CA MET A 123 -15.23 -10.76 15.03
C MET A 123 -16.69 -11.17 15.16
N ASN A 124 -17.53 -10.38 15.83
CA ASN A 124 -18.95 -10.65 16.06
C ASN A 124 -19.86 -10.07 14.95
N TYR A 125 -19.64 -10.42 13.68
CA TYR A 125 -20.65 -10.12 12.66
C TYR A 125 -21.77 -11.17 12.74
N LEU A 126 -22.90 -10.77 13.33
CA LEU A 126 -24.01 -11.65 13.69
C LEU A 126 -24.75 -12.25 12.47
N HIS A 127 -24.65 -11.61 11.31
CA HIS A 127 -25.47 -11.91 10.14
C HIS A 127 -24.80 -12.83 9.11
N TRP A 128 -23.56 -13.26 9.34
CA TRP A 128 -22.82 -14.11 8.40
C TRP A 128 -22.47 -15.47 9.02
N PRO A 129 -22.45 -16.56 8.23
CA PRO A 129 -21.97 -17.85 8.71
C PRO A 129 -20.56 -17.70 9.30
N PRO A 130 -20.28 -18.33 10.46
CA PRO A 130 -19.06 -18.09 11.22
C PRO A 130 -17.78 -18.40 10.43
N LEU A 131 -17.81 -19.46 9.60
CA LEU A 131 -16.68 -19.84 8.73
C LEU A 131 -16.48 -18.84 7.58
N SER A 132 -17.54 -18.48 6.86
CA SER A 132 -17.48 -17.50 5.76
C SER A 132 -17.00 -16.13 6.24
N ARG A 133 -17.41 -15.73 7.44
CA ARG A 133 -16.98 -14.48 8.08
C ARG A 133 -15.48 -14.47 8.37
N GLN A 134 -14.94 -15.57 8.89
CA GLN A 134 -13.50 -15.69 9.15
C GLN A 134 -12.69 -15.68 7.86
N LEU A 135 -13.16 -16.35 6.81
CA LEU A 135 -12.53 -16.30 5.48
C LEU A 135 -12.53 -14.88 4.90
N LEU A 136 -13.65 -14.17 4.98
CA LEU A 136 -13.74 -12.78 4.50
C LEU A 136 -12.78 -11.85 5.26
N TYR A 137 -12.61 -12.06 6.57
CA TYR A 137 -11.65 -11.32 7.38
C TYR A 137 -10.20 -11.57 6.95
N LEU A 138 -9.82 -12.84 6.76
CA LEU A 138 -8.49 -13.21 6.27
C LEU A 138 -8.23 -12.64 4.86
N TYR A 139 -9.22 -12.70 3.97
CA TYR A 139 -9.15 -12.11 2.65
C TYR A 139 -8.90 -10.59 2.71
N GLY A 140 -9.60 -9.87 3.59
CA GLY A 140 -9.39 -8.45 3.80
C GLY A 140 -7.98 -8.12 4.32
N LEU A 141 -7.45 -8.92 5.24
CA LEU A 141 -6.07 -8.78 5.73
C LEU A 141 -5.06 -9.03 4.60
N LYS A 142 -5.26 -10.06 3.78
CA LYS A 142 -4.44 -10.39 2.61
C LYS A 142 -4.40 -9.23 1.61
N GLN A 143 -5.56 -8.71 1.25
CA GLN A 143 -5.68 -7.60 0.31
C GLN A 143 -4.98 -6.33 0.83
N ARG A 144 -5.09 -6.06 2.14
CA ARG A 144 -4.44 -4.91 2.78
C ARG A 144 -2.90 -5.00 2.71
N ILE A 145 -2.32 -6.14 3.05
CA ILE A 145 -0.85 -6.30 2.99
C ILE A 145 -0.33 -6.30 1.55
N ASP A 146 -1.08 -6.88 0.61
CA ASP A 146 -0.71 -6.90 -0.81
C ASP A 146 -0.71 -5.49 -1.39
N LEU A 147 -1.70 -4.66 -1.04
CA LEU A 147 -1.77 -3.27 -1.48
C LEU A 147 -0.55 -2.46 -1.02
N PHE A 148 -0.18 -2.55 0.26
CA PHE A 148 0.97 -1.83 0.79
C PHE A 148 2.30 -2.32 0.18
N MET A 149 2.44 -3.64 -0.01
CA MET A 149 3.65 -4.19 -0.60
C MET A 149 3.81 -3.77 -2.07
N ASN A 150 2.75 -3.83 -2.86
CA ASN A 150 2.79 -3.44 -4.27
C ASN A 150 3.12 -1.95 -4.43
N GLN A 151 2.46 -1.08 -3.66
CA GLN A 151 2.76 0.35 -3.64
C GLN A 151 4.22 0.61 -3.25
N PHE A 152 4.75 -0.10 -2.25
CA PHE A 152 6.13 0.07 -1.83
C PHE A 152 7.14 -0.35 -2.93
N ILE A 153 6.86 -1.44 -3.65
CA ILE A 153 7.71 -1.92 -4.75
C ILE A 153 7.80 -0.90 -5.88
N GLU A 154 6.67 -0.33 -6.28
CA GLU A 154 6.59 0.65 -7.37
C GLU A 154 7.26 1.98 -7.01
N LEU A 155 7.03 2.47 -5.79
CA LEU A 155 7.47 3.79 -5.37
C LEU A 155 8.94 3.83 -4.96
N CYS A 156 9.47 2.72 -4.44
CA CYS A 156 10.79 2.69 -3.82
C CYS A 156 11.69 1.54 -4.33
N PRO A 157 11.93 1.42 -5.65
CA PRO A 157 12.67 0.27 -6.21
C PRO A 157 14.09 0.15 -5.66
N LYS A 158 14.77 1.27 -5.40
CA LYS A 158 16.12 1.30 -4.83
C LYS A 158 16.18 0.72 -3.40
N ILE A 159 15.16 1.00 -2.59
CA ILE A 159 15.09 0.47 -1.21
C ILE A 159 14.73 -1.01 -1.25
N VAL A 160 13.85 -1.41 -2.16
CA VAL A 160 13.44 -2.80 -2.31
C VAL A 160 14.65 -3.68 -2.60
N GLN A 161 15.61 -3.21 -3.39
CA GLN A 161 16.83 -3.97 -3.70
C GLN A 161 17.87 -4.00 -2.57
N SER A 162 17.70 -3.19 -1.52
CA SER A 162 18.63 -3.17 -0.38
C SER A 162 18.30 -4.24 0.66
N ASP A 163 19.21 -4.40 1.64
CA ASP A 163 19.02 -5.30 2.78
C ASP A 163 17.76 -4.96 3.58
N ILE A 164 17.45 -3.67 3.72
CA ILE A 164 16.22 -3.20 4.37
C ILE A 164 14.98 -3.67 3.60
N GLY A 165 15.03 -3.63 2.27
CA GLY A 165 13.99 -4.16 1.41
C GLY A 165 13.81 -5.67 1.55
N TRP A 166 14.90 -6.41 1.80
CA TRP A 166 14.84 -7.83 2.11
C TRP A 166 14.09 -8.09 3.42
N GLU A 167 14.37 -7.35 4.48
CA GLU A 167 13.67 -7.50 5.77
C GLU A 167 12.16 -7.23 5.64
N ILE A 168 11.77 -6.21 4.88
CA ILE A 168 10.34 -5.90 4.63
C ILE A 168 9.66 -7.03 3.87
N ARG A 169 10.32 -7.56 2.82
CA ARG A 169 9.81 -8.72 2.06
C ARG A 169 9.65 -9.95 2.94
N GLU A 170 10.59 -10.19 3.84
CA GLU A 170 10.53 -11.33 4.74
C GLU A 170 9.38 -11.17 5.75
N ALA A 171 9.19 -9.98 6.32
CA ALA A 171 8.05 -9.68 7.19
C ALA A 171 6.71 -9.87 6.45
N TYR A 172 6.61 -9.40 5.20
CA TYR A 172 5.45 -9.61 4.33
C TYR A 172 5.22 -11.10 4.04
N ARG A 173 6.27 -11.86 3.70
CA ARG A 173 6.19 -13.31 3.44
C ARG A 173 5.67 -14.05 4.67
N ILE A 174 6.21 -13.77 5.86
CA ILE A 174 5.77 -14.37 7.12
C ILE A 174 4.29 -14.08 7.39
N ALA A 175 3.84 -12.83 7.19
CA ALA A 175 2.45 -12.46 7.36
C ALA A 175 1.53 -13.19 6.37
N LYS A 176 1.93 -13.25 5.10
CA LYS A 176 1.18 -13.93 4.03
C LYS A 176 1.09 -15.44 4.27
N ASP A 177 2.18 -16.08 4.66
CA ASP A 177 2.22 -17.52 4.97
C ASP A 177 1.30 -17.86 6.15
N LYS A 178 1.24 -16.99 7.17
CA LYS A 178 0.32 -17.16 8.30
C LYS A 178 -1.15 -17.04 7.88
N ILE A 179 -1.47 -16.05 7.04
CA ILE A 179 -2.82 -15.90 6.49
C ILE A 179 -3.19 -17.15 5.69
N GLN A 180 -2.31 -17.58 4.78
CA GLN A 180 -2.56 -18.73 3.91
C GLN A 180 -2.80 -20.02 4.72
N ARG A 181 -1.96 -20.31 5.74
CA ARG A 181 -2.18 -21.47 6.62
C ARG A 181 -3.53 -21.40 7.34
N SER A 182 -3.91 -20.23 7.83
CA SER A 182 -5.21 -20.06 8.46
C SER A 182 -6.38 -20.18 7.48
N GLU A 183 -6.22 -19.77 6.22
CA GLU A 183 -7.20 -19.99 5.15
C GLU A 183 -7.35 -21.48 4.87
N ASP A 184 -6.25 -22.21 4.68
CA ASP A 184 -6.22 -23.64 4.39
C ASP A 184 -6.86 -24.46 5.54
N ASP A 185 -6.56 -24.12 6.79
CA ASP A 185 -7.16 -24.75 7.97
C ASP A 185 -8.68 -24.54 8.02
N LEU A 186 -9.18 -23.37 7.60
CA LEU A 186 -10.61 -23.08 7.55
C LEU A 186 -11.29 -23.80 6.39
N TYR A 187 -10.64 -23.91 5.23
CA TYR A 187 -11.16 -24.71 4.11
C TYR A 187 -11.29 -26.18 4.48
N ASN A 188 -10.28 -26.76 5.13
CA ASN A 188 -10.33 -28.15 5.61
C ASN A 188 -11.49 -28.37 6.61
N LYS A 189 -11.71 -27.43 7.54
CA LYS A 189 -12.85 -27.49 8.48
C LYS A 189 -14.20 -27.37 7.76
N LEU A 190 -14.27 -26.52 6.74
CA LEU A 190 -15.49 -26.33 5.95
C LEU A 190 -15.81 -27.60 5.15
N GLU A 191 -14.82 -28.24 4.55
CA GLU A 191 -14.97 -29.50 3.83
C GLU A 191 -15.44 -30.64 4.77
N GLN A 192 -14.82 -30.75 5.95
CA GLN A 192 -15.24 -31.72 6.98
C GLN A 192 -16.67 -31.47 7.47
N SER A 193 -17.04 -30.21 7.71
CA SER A 193 -18.40 -29.85 8.13
C SER A 193 -19.44 -30.07 7.02
N ALA A 194 -19.08 -29.83 5.77
CA ALA A 194 -19.97 -30.05 4.63
C ALA A 194 -20.21 -31.55 4.42
N THR A 195 -19.14 -32.35 4.46
CA THR A 195 -19.24 -33.81 4.30
C THR A 195 -20.02 -34.46 5.44
N SER A 196 -19.86 -34.03 6.69
CA SER A 196 -20.65 -34.55 7.83
C SER A 196 -22.14 -34.17 7.73
N GLN A 197 -22.45 -32.93 7.35
CA GLN A 197 -23.84 -32.50 7.17
C GLN A 197 -24.52 -33.24 6.01
N ILE A 198 -23.80 -33.45 4.91
CA ILE A 198 -24.30 -34.20 3.75
C ILE A 198 -24.49 -35.68 4.13
N SER A 199 -23.57 -36.31 4.87
CA SER A 199 -23.76 -37.69 5.33
C SER A 199 -24.96 -37.83 6.27
N ASP A 200 -25.18 -36.87 7.17
CA ASP A 200 -26.32 -36.88 8.08
C ASP A 200 -27.65 -36.69 7.32
N LEU A 201 -27.67 -35.80 6.32
CA LEU A 201 -28.83 -35.59 5.44
C LEU A 201 -29.12 -36.79 4.55
N LEU A 202 -28.10 -37.56 4.14
CA LEU A 202 -28.26 -38.81 3.39
C LEU A 202 -28.72 -39.97 4.28
N LEU A 203 -28.37 -39.96 5.58
CA LEU A 203 -28.81 -40.95 6.56
C LEU A 203 -30.24 -40.70 7.06
N GLN A 204 -30.68 -39.43 7.15
CA GLN A 204 -32.04 -39.08 7.58
C GLN A 204 -33.17 -39.81 6.80
N PRO A 205 -33.19 -39.88 5.46
CA PRO A 205 -34.22 -40.64 4.75
C PRO A 205 -34.11 -42.15 4.98
N VAL A 206 -32.92 -42.70 5.23
CA VAL A 206 -32.72 -44.13 5.54
C VAL A 206 -33.28 -44.49 6.92
N PHE A 207 -33.10 -43.61 7.92
CA PHE A 207 -33.67 -43.80 9.26
C PHE A 207 -35.19 -43.64 9.29
N VAL A 208 -35.76 -42.71 8.53
CA VAL A 208 -37.22 -42.56 8.42
C VAL A 208 -37.84 -43.77 7.70
N CYS A 209 -37.21 -44.29 6.64
CA CYS A 209 -37.69 -45.48 5.93
C CYS A 209 -37.58 -46.76 6.77
N THR A 210 -36.51 -46.95 7.56
CA THR A 210 -36.37 -48.13 8.42
C THR A 210 -37.33 -48.12 9.60
N LEU A 211 -37.61 -46.97 10.22
CA LEU A 211 -38.66 -46.82 11.23
C LEU A 211 -40.07 -47.07 10.66
N PHE A 212 -40.35 -46.64 9.43
CA PHE A 212 -41.63 -46.92 8.75
C PHE A 212 -41.79 -48.40 8.40
N PHE A 213 -40.71 -49.08 8.00
CA PHE A 213 -40.71 -50.52 7.71
C PHE A 213 -40.86 -51.35 8.99
N PHE A 214 -40.15 -51.02 10.06
CA PHE A 214 -40.27 -51.75 11.34
C PHE A 214 -41.65 -51.55 11.99
N ASN A 215 -42.23 -50.35 11.95
CA ASN A 215 -43.59 -50.13 12.45
C ASN A 215 -44.65 -50.84 11.61
N ASN A 216 -44.49 -50.95 10.28
CA ASN A 216 -45.44 -51.69 9.43
C ASN A 216 -45.32 -53.21 9.54
N ILE A 217 -44.13 -53.75 9.85
CA ILE A 217 -43.94 -55.18 10.08
C ILE A 217 -44.53 -55.58 11.43
N ILE A 218 -44.36 -54.77 12.48
CA ILE A 218 -44.97 -55.04 13.80
C ILE A 218 -46.50 -54.90 13.76
N PHE A 219 -47.06 -53.97 12.97
CA PHE A 219 -48.51 -53.84 12.81
C PHE A 219 -49.18 -54.92 11.95
N ASN A 220 -48.42 -55.68 11.14
CA ASN A 220 -48.94 -56.82 10.36
C ASN A 220 -48.71 -58.19 11.03
N LEU A 221 -48.08 -58.22 12.21
CA LEU A 221 -47.79 -59.42 12.99
C LEU A 221 -48.59 -59.53 14.30
N ILE A 222 -49.51 -58.58 14.54
CA ILE A 222 -50.55 -58.61 15.59
C ILE A 222 -51.91 -58.73 14.90
#